data_AF-A0A4U3KWP5-F1
#
_entry.id   AF-A0A4U3KWP5-F1
#
_cell.length_a   1.000
_cell.length_b   1.000
_cell.length_c   1.000
_cell.angle_alpha   90.00
_cell.angle_beta   90.00
_cell.angle_gamma   90.00
#
_symmetry.space_group_name_H-M   'P 1'
#
loop_
_entity.id
_entity.type
_entity.pdbx_description
1 polymer ?
#
loop_
_entity_poly.entity_id
_entity_poly.type
_entity_poly.pdbx_seq_one_letter_code
_entity_poly.pdbx_strand_id
1 'polypeptide(L)'
;MKRISLPFIAFLLSLSACHVTAQQSANKQSAQEANQWFQQKKWLNGLSMQPHESINKATFARQYQLNKDYWDKAFAFLKNNNLQTMASGRYAIDGDNVYAMITKNPTKDVDSAKWESHRNYIDLQGVISGEEKIGVAPISSLTVTMPYDAAKDLINYSGEGTFYTATPGTFFLFFPADAHMPNITTGGNKPDKKLVIKIRYAE
;
A
#
# COMPACT_ATOMS: atom_id res chain seq x y z
N MET A 1 -8.43 -22.57 69.79
CA MET A 1 -7.46 -23.25 68.88
C MET A 1 -7.86 -22.96 67.44
N LYS A 2 -6.88 -22.49 66.66
CA LYS A 2 -6.71 -22.50 65.19
C LYS A 2 -7.92 -22.23 64.26
N ARG A 3 -7.77 -21.11 63.54
CA ARG A 3 -8.28 -20.80 62.19
C ARG A 3 -8.14 -21.99 61.23
N ILE A 4 -9.13 -22.23 60.37
CA ILE A 4 -8.89 -22.63 58.97
C ILE A 4 -9.94 -21.95 58.08
N SER A 5 -9.49 -20.89 57.41
CA SER A 5 -10.08 -20.31 56.20
C SER A 5 -9.73 -21.20 55.00
N LEU A 6 -10.70 -21.61 54.20
CA LEU A 6 -10.48 -22.16 52.85
C LEU A 6 -10.64 -21.03 51.82
N PRO A 7 -9.69 -20.82 50.89
CA PRO A 7 -9.83 -19.81 49.85
C PRO A 7 -10.69 -20.33 48.70
N PHE A 8 -11.71 -19.57 48.34
CA PHE A 8 -12.42 -19.68 47.06
C PHE A 8 -11.52 -19.03 45.98
N ILE A 9 -10.69 -19.81 45.29
CA ILE A 9 -10.02 -19.35 44.07
C ILE A 9 -10.13 -20.47 43.04
N ALA A 10 -11.15 -20.38 42.18
CA ALA A 10 -11.21 -21.14 40.94
C ALA A 10 -12.23 -20.51 39.99
N PHE A 11 -11.98 -19.31 39.46
CA PHE A 11 -12.68 -18.85 38.25
C PHE A 11 -11.99 -17.61 37.64
N LEU A 12 -10.92 -17.79 36.86
CA LEU A 12 -10.35 -16.68 36.05
C LEU A 12 -9.50 -17.13 34.85
N LEU A 13 -9.54 -18.42 34.45
CA LEU A 13 -8.71 -18.95 33.34
C LEU A 13 -9.49 -19.31 32.07
N SER A 14 -10.83 -19.30 32.06
CA SER A 14 -11.64 -19.69 30.89
C SER A 14 -12.01 -18.53 29.95
N LEU A 15 -12.02 -17.29 30.42
CA LEU A 15 -12.38 -16.11 29.61
C LEU A 15 -11.32 -15.78 28.54
N SER A 16 -10.03 -15.95 28.84
CA SER A 16 -8.94 -15.58 27.93
C SER A 16 -8.82 -16.50 26.71
N ALA A 17 -9.03 -17.81 26.88
CA ALA A 17 -8.91 -18.77 25.78
C ALA A 17 -10.06 -18.62 24.75
N CYS A 18 -11.30 -18.47 25.22
CA CYS A 18 -12.44 -18.24 24.33
C CYS A 18 -12.31 -16.93 23.54
N HIS A 19 -11.85 -15.84 24.17
CA HIS A 19 -11.62 -14.57 23.49
C HIS A 19 -10.54 -14.66 22.41
N VAL A 20 -9.41 -15.33 22.69
CA VAL A 20 -8.35 -15.53 21.69
C VAL A 20 -8.86 -16.36 20.51
N THR A 21 -9.62 -17.43 20.75
CA THR A 21 -10.19 -18.25 19.67
C THR A 21 -11.21 -17.49 18.82
N ALA A 22 -12.07 -16.67 19.44
CA ALA A 22 -13.05 -15.86 18.73
C ALA A 22 -12.37 -14.77 17.88
N GLN A 23 -11.36 -14.10 18.41
CA GLN A 23 -10.59 -13.08 17.70
C GLN A 23 -9.79 -13.69 16.53
N GLN A 24 -9.20 -14.87 16.72
CA GLN A 24 -8.49 -15.59 15.67
C GLN A 24 -9.45 -16.07 14.56
N SER A 25 -10.65 -16.53 14.92
CA SER A 25 -11.70 -16.89 13.97
C SER A 25 -12.20 -15.69 13.18
N ALA A 26 -12.48 -14.57 13.86
CA ALA A 26 -12.91 -13.32 13.22
C ALA A 26 -11.84 -12.77 12.25
N ASN A 27 -10.56 -12.79 12.66
CA ASN A 27 -9.45 -12.38 11.79
C ASN A 27 -9.31 -13.29 10.54
N LYS A 28 -9.54 -14.60 10.71
CA LYS A 28 -9.51 -15.54 9.58
C LYS A 28 -10.68 -15.30 8.62
N GLN A 29 -11.86 -15.02 9.16
CA GLN A 29 -13.04 -14.69 8.37
C GLN A 29 -12.84 -13.38 7.58
N SER A 30 -12.34 -12.32 8.21
CA SER A 30 -12.09 -11.04 7.52
C SER A 30 -11.05 -11.18 6.41
N ALA A 31 -10.02 -12.01 6.61
CA ALA A 31 -9.03 -12.29 5.57
C ALA A 31 -9.62 -13.07 4.38
N GLN A 32 -10.55 -14.00 4.64
CA GLN A 32 -11.26 -14.72 3.59
C GLN A 32 -12.20 -13.80 2.79
N GLU A 33 -12.94 -12.93 3.47
CA GLU A 33 -13.83 -11.94 2.85
C GLU A 33 -13.06 -10.96 1.97
N ALA A 34 -11.92 -10.44 2.45
CA ALA A 34 -11.06 -9.57 1.66
C ALA A 34 -10.51 -10.27 0.40
N ASN A 35 -10.10 -11.54 0.52
CA ASN A 35 -9.67 -12.33 -0.63
C ASN A 35 -10.81 -12.52 -1.62
N GLN A 36 -12.01 -12.88 -1.16
CA GLN A 36 -13.17 -13.05 -2.03
C GLN A 36 -13.54 -11.74 -2.76
N TRP A 37 -13.59 -10.63 -2.04
CA TRP A 37 -13.83 -9.30 -2.61
C TRP A 37 -12.77 -8.94 -3.66
N PHE A 38 -11.49 -9.19 -3.37
CA PHE A 38 -10.39 -8.91 -4.29
C PHE A 38 -10.51 -9.72 -5.57
N GLN A 39 -10.77 -11.03 -5.46
CA GLN A 39 -10.88 -11.95 -6.60
C GLN A 39 -12.07 -11.65 -7.52
N GLN A 40 -13.14 -11.08 -6.99
CA GLN A 40 -14.29 -10.68 -7.81
C GLN A 40 -13.92 -9.61 -8.84
N LYS A 41 -12.85 -8.82 -8.61
CA LYS A 41 -12.36 -7.76 -9.52
C LYS A 41 -13.39 -6.73 -9.98
N LYS A 42 -14.60 -6.70 -9.38
CA LYS A 42 -15.65 -5.71 -9.68
C LYS A 42 -15.17 -4.28 -9.45
N TRP A 43 -14.32 -4.10 -8.44
CA TRP A 43 -13.70 -2.83 -8.09
C TRP A 43 -12.75 -2.29 -9.18
N LEU A 44 -12.26 -3.12 -10.13
CA LEU A 44 -11.50 -2.62 -11.29
C LEU A 44 -12.39 -1.80 -12.24
N ASN A 45 -13.70 -2.06 -12.29
CA ASN A 45 -14.66 -1.31 -13.09
C ASN A 45 -14.23 -1.06 -14.56
N GLY A 46 -13.62 -2.07 -15.19
CA GLY A 46 -13.14 -2.01 -16.58
C GLY A 46 -11.78 -1.33 -16.76
N LEU A 47 -11.03 -1.11 -15.68
CA LEU A 47 -9.63 -0.68 -15.74
C LEU A 47 -8.77 -1.73 -16.47
N SER A 48 -7.97 -1.28 -17.43
CA SER A 48 -7.08 -2.17 -18.19
C SER A 48 -5.89 -2.66 -17.35
N MET A 49 -5.33 -1.80 -16.50
CA MET A 49 -4.24 -2.17 -15.60
C MET A 49 -4.70 -3.20 -14.56
N GLN A 50 -3.83 -4.17 -14.27
CA GLN A 50 -4.09 -5.23 -13.30
C GLN A 50 -3.35 -4.98 -11.98
N PRO A 51 -3.92 -5.39 -10.84
CA PRO A 51 -3.21 -5.31 -9.56
C PRO A 51 -2.00 -6.26 -9.56
N HIS A 52 -0.86 -5.77 -9.07
CA HIS A 52 0.30 -6.60 -8.80
C HIS A 52 0.05 -7.57 -7.64
N GLU A 53 0.70 -8.73 -7.65
CA GLU A 53 0.50 -9.78 -6.65
C GLU A 53 0.97 -9.42 -5.24
N SER A 54 1.86 -8.43 -5.12
CA SER A 54 2.40 -7.94 -3.84
C SER A 54 1.38 -7.15 -3.00
N ILE A 55 0.21 -6.82 -3.56
CA ILE A 55 -0.78 -5.99 -2.88
C ILE A 55 -1.35 -6.73 -1.65
N ASN A 56 -1.32 -6.06 -0.49
CA ASN A 56 -2.02 -6.52 0.69
C ASN A 56 -3.55 -6.39 0.49
N LYS A 57 -4.18 -7.51 0.13
CA LYS A 57 -5.61 -7.60 -0.21
C LYS A 57 -6.53 -7.21 0.94
N ALA A 58 -6.14 -7.52 2.18
CA ALA A 58 -6.92 -7.18 3.37
C ALA A 58 -6.93 -5.67 3.63
N THR A 59 -5.75 -5.04 3.61
CA THR A 59 -5.64 -3.58 3.75
C THR A 59 -6.34 -2.87 2.60
N PHE A 60 -6.18 -3.37 1.36
CA PHE A 60 -6.85 -2.79 0.20
C PHE A 60 -8.37 -2.85 0.32
N ALA A 61 -8.95 -4.01 0.63
CA ALA A 61 -10.39 -4.18 0.80
C ALA A 61 -10.96 -3.22 1.87
N ARG A 62 -10.28 -3.13 3.03
CA ARG A 62 -10.66 -2.20 4.10
C ARG A 62 -10.61 -0.75 3.63
N GLN A 63 -9.50 -0.32 3.04
CA GLN A 63 -9.34 1.07 2.58
C GLN A 63 -10.34 1.44 1.48
N TYR A 64 -10.65 0.50 0.58
CA TYR A 64 -11.66 0.69 -0.45
C TYR A 64 -13.06 0.88 0.16
N GLN A 65 -13.41 0.13 1.20
CA GLN A 65 -14.71 0.26 1.87
C GLN A 65 -14.82 1.56 2.68
N LEU A 66 -13.75 1.95 3.39
CA LEU A 66 -13.76 3.16 4.22
C LEU A 66 -13.91 4.44 3.39
N ASN A 67 -13.26 4.51 2.21
CA ASN A 67 -13.27 5.70 1.35
C ASN A 67 -13.59 5.35 -0.10
N LYS A 68 -14.71 4.64 -0.35
CA LYS A 68 -15.08 4.15 -1.70
C LYS A 68 -15.06 5.23 -2.77
N ASP A 69 -15.53 6.43 -2.44
CA ASP A 69 -15.57 7.57 -3.36
C ASP A 69 -14.17 7.98 -3.87
N TYR A 70 -13.16 8.00 -3.01
CA TYR A 70 -11.77 8.33 -3.40
C TYR A 70 -11.18 7.28 -4.35
N TRP A 71 -11.45 6.00 -4.08
CA TRP A 71 -10.99 4.90 -4.93
C TRP A 71 -11.70 4.87 -6.28
N ASP A 72 -13.02 5.09 -6.31
CA ASP A 72 -13.78 5.17 -7.54
C ASP A 72 -13.27 6.30 -8.44
N LYS A 73 -12.97 7.47 -7.85
CA LYS A 73 -12.38 8.62 -8.56
C LYS A 73 -10.97 8.32 -9.07
N ALA A 74 -10.11 7.68 -8.27
CA ALA A 74 -8.77 7.27 -8.70
C ALA A 74 -8.84 6.30 -9.90
N PHE A 75 -9.69 5.28 -9.84
CA PHE A 75 -9.86 4.32 -10.93
C PHE A 75 -10.54 4.93 -12.16
N ALA A 76 -11.51 5.83 -11.97
CA ALA A 76 -12.11 6.59 -13.07
C ALA A 76 -11.07 7.46 -13.79
N PHE A 77 -10.14 8.09 -13.06
CA PHE A 77 -9.04 8.83 -13.66
C PHE A 77 -8.17 7.93 -14.53
N LEU A 78 -7.77 6.75 -14.04
CA LEU A 78 -6.99 5.79 -14.84
C LEU A 78 -7.73 5.32 -16.10
N LYS A 79 -9.04 5.08 -15.99
CA LYS A 79 -9.88 4.57 -17.08
C LYS A 79 -10.14 5.60 -18.16
N ASN A 80 -10.38 6.85 -17.77
CA ASN A 80 -10.90 7.88 -18.67
C ASN A 80 -9.81 8.75 -19.31
N ASN A 81 -8.53 8.56 -18.94
CA ASN A 81 -7.43 9.35 -19.47
C ASN A 81 -6.45 8.50 -20.27
N ASN A 82 -5.94 9.07 -21.37
CA ASN A 82 -4.84 8.46 -22.11
C ASN A 82 -3.50 8.82 -21.46
N LEU A 83 -3.04 7.98 -20.53
CA LEU A 83 -1.80 8.21 -19.79
C LEU A 83 -0.55 8.36 -20.70
N GLN A 84 -0.56 7.81 -21.92
CA GLN A 84 0.56 7.93 -22.85
C GLN A 84 0.76 9.38 -23.32
N THR A 85 -0.32 10.15 -23.48
CA THR A 85 -0.26 11.51 -24.04
C THR A 85 -0.20 12.61 -22.98
N MET A 86 -0.53 12.31 -21.72
CA MET A 86 -0.49 13.29 -20.64
C MET A 86 0.93 13.78 -20.36
N ALA A 87 1.09 15.09 -20.12
CA ALA A 87 2.38 15.68 -19.77
C ALA A 87 2.81 15.30 -18.34
N SER A 88 4.11 15.39 -18.04
CA SER A 88 4.59 15.30 -16.66
C SER A 88 4.00 16.43 -15.83
N GLY A 89 3.56 16.13 -14.61
CA GLY A 89 2.94 17.12 -13.73
C GLY A 89 1.97 16.52 -12.73
N ARG A 90 1.37 17.41 -11.94
CA ARG A 90 0.32 17.09 -10.97
C ARG A 90 -1.06 17.34 -11.57
N TYR A 91 -1.97 16.39 -11.37
CA TYR A 91 -3.36 16.47 -11.80
C TYR A 91 -4.25 16.24 -10.57
N ALA A 92 -5.00 17.27 -10.17
CA ALA A 92 -6.01 17.13 -9.12
C ALA A 92 -7.16 16.24 -9.62
N ILE A 93 -7.61 15.30 -8.78
CA ILE A 93 -8.75 14.42 -9.03
C ILE A 93 -9.88 14.75 -8.04
N ASP A 94 -9.52 14.89 -6.77
CA ASP A 94 -10.37 15.35 -5.66
C ASP A 94 -9.52 16.23 -4.73
N GLY A 95 -9.26 17.47 -5.16
CA GLY A 95 -8.39 18.41 -4.43
C GLY A 95 -7.07 17.77 -3.99
N ASP A 96 -6.83 17.77 -2.68
CA ASP A 96 -5.69 17.11 -2.05
C ASP A 96 -6.06 15.75 -1.42
N ASN A 97 -7.29 15.26 -1.58
CA ASN A 97 -7.67 13.92 -1.14
C ASN A 97 -7.21 12.85 -2.14
N VAL A 98 -7.34 13.16 -3.43
CA VAL A 98 -6.89 12.29 -4.51
C VAL A 98 -6.23 13.13 -5.59
N TYR A 99 -4.99 12.82 -5.95
CA TYR A 99 -4.31 13.48 -7.05
C TYR A 99 -3.32 12.54 -7.74
N ALA A 100 -3.14 12.73 -9.03
CA ALA A 100 -2.20 12.00 -9.86
C ALA A 100 -0.91 12.82 -10.06
N MET A 101 0.21 12.11 -10.10
CA MET A 101 1.51 12.63 -10.49
C MET A 101 2.03 11.80 -11.67
N ILE A 102 2.29 12.46 -12.78
CA ILE A 102 2.94 11.84 -13.94
C ILE A 102 4.37 12.33 -14.00
N THR A 103 5.31 11.39 -14.08
CA THR A 103 6.74 11.69 -14.19
C THR A 103 7.35 10.92 -15.35
N LYS A 104 8.37 11.52 -15.98
CA LYS A 104 9.21 10.84 -16.97
C LYS A 104 10.67 11.19 -16.69
N ASN A 105 11.43 10.25 -16.12
CA ASN A 105 12.79 10.48 -15.66
C ASN A 105 13.68 9.27 -15.98
N PRO A 106 15.00 9.43 -16.10
CA PRO A 106 15.94 8.32 -16.02
C PRO A 106 15.72 7.50 -14.76
N THR A 107 15.73 6.18 -14.91
CA THR A 107 15.89 5.25 -13.77
C THR A 107 17.26 5.48 -13.12
N LYS A 108 17.40 5.03 -11.87
CA LYS A 108 18.59 5.26 -11.04
C LYS A 108 19.21 3.93 -10.63
N ASP A 109 20.49 3.97 -10.30
CA ASP A 109 21.13 2.87 -9.58
C ASP A 109 20.52 2.72 -8.19
N VAL A 110 20.47 1.49 -7.69
CA VAL A 110 19.87 1.17 -6.39
C VAL A 110 20.51 1.97 -5.25
N ASP A 111 21.82 2.22 -5.31
CA ASP A 111 22.56 3.00 -4.32
C ASP A 111 22.17 4.49 -4.28
N SER A 112 21.52 4.97 -5.35
CA SER A 112 20.98 6.33 -5.44
C SER A 112 19.49 6.42 -5.12
N ALA A 113 18.85 5.29 -4.83
CA ALA A 113 17.45 5.21 -4.42
C ALA A 113 17.35 5.08 -2.89
N LYS A 114 16.19 5.45 -2.34
CA LYS A 114 15.93 5.41 -0.89
C LYS A 114 14.63 4.68 -0.65
N TRP A 115 14.60 3.89 0.42
CA TRP A 115 13.35 3.38 0.97
C TRP A 115 12.53 4.56 1.51
N GLU A 116 11.25 4.58 1.19
CA GLU A 116 10.31 5.59 1.64
C GLU A 116 8.93 5.04 1.97
N SER A 117 8.23 5.71 2.89
CA SER A 117 6.81 5.49 3.17
C SER A 117 6.10 6.82 3.47
N HIS A 118 4.77 6.75 3.52
CA HIS A 118 3.86 7.87 3.70
C HIS A 118 2.89 7.59 4.85
N ARG A 119 2.37 8.62 5.53
CA ARG A 119 1.35 8.44 6.57
C ARG A 119 -0.04 8.82 6.09
N ASN A 120 -0.14 9.88 5.30
CA ASN A 120 -1.43 10.46 4.90
C ASN A 120 -1.97 9.87 3.60
N TYR A 121 -1.10 9.30 2.76
CA TYR A 121 -1.49 8.79 1.45
C TYR A 121 -1.09 7.33 1.23
N ILE A 122 -1.90 6.68 0.40
CA ILE A 122 -1.62 5.43 -0.27
C ILE A 122 -1.09 5.78 -1.66
N ASP A 123 -0.07 5.07 -2.10
CA ASP A 123 0.48 5.20 -3.44
C ASP A 123 -0.06 4.10 -4.34
N LEU A 124 -0.87 4.48 -5.33
CA LEU A 124 -1.14 3.64 -6.49
C LEU A 124 -0.15 3.99 -7.58
N GLN A 125 0.85 3.13 -7.78
CA GLN A 125 1.93 3.35 -8.74
C GLN A 125 1.83 2.40 -9.94
N GLY A 126 2.05 2.92 -11.13
CA GLY A 126 2.16 2.10 -12.33
C GLY A 126 3.04 2.71 -13.41
N VAL A 127 3.75 1.85 -14.14
CA VAL A 127 4.57 2.24 -15.29
C VAL A 127 3.65 2.42 -16.50
N ILE A 128 3.77 3.57 -17.17
CA ILE A 128 3.07 3.90 -18.41
C ILE A 128 3.90 3.43 -19.61
N SER A 129 5.21 3.65 -19.60
CA SER A 129 6.15 3.21 -20.63
C SER A 129 7.55 2.99 -20.06
N GLY A 130 8.32 2.06 -20.63
CA GLY A 130 9.61 1.66 -20.07
C GLY A 130 9.42 0.59 -19.00
N GLU A 131 10.36 0.50 -18.07
CA GLU A 131 10.33 -0.44 -16.94
C GLU A 131 11.22 0.08 -15.81
N GLU A 132 10.90 -0.29 -14.57
CA GLU A 132 11.70 0.01 -13.38
C GLU A 132 11.66 -1.20 -12.43
N LYS A 133 12.66 -1.32 -11.55
CA LYS A 133 12.52 -2.14 -10.35
C LYS A 133 11.91 -1.30 -9.23
N ILE A 134 11.04 -1.92 -8.44
CA ILE A 134 10.47 -1.33 -7.23
C ILE A 134 10.74 -2.27 -6.05
N GLY A 135 11.47 -1.76 -5.06
CA GLY A 135 11.63 -2.43 -3.78
C GLY A 135 10.35 -2.31 -2.94
N VAL A 136 9.99 -3.36 -2.21
CA VAL A 136 8.90 -3.38 -1.21
C VAL A 136 9.39 -4.05 0.07
N ALA A 137 9.11 -3.44 1.22
CA ALA A 137 9.41 -3.97 2.54
C ALA A 137 8.42 -3.46 3.59
N PRO A 138 8.07 -4.26 4.62
CA PRO A 138 7.29 -3.73 5.74
C PRO A 138 8.12 -2.73 6.54
N ILE A 139 7.54 -1.59 6.92
CA ILE A 139 8.29 -0.56 7.68
C ILE A 139 8.88 -1.10 9.00
N SER A 140 8.27 -2.15 9.57
CA SER A 140 8.71 -2.79 10.81
C SER A 140 10.02 -3.56 10.68
N SER A 141 10.46 -3.89 9.45
CA SER A 141 11.75 -4.54 9.20
C SER A 141 12.87 -3.57 8.82
N LEU A 142 12.59 -2.27 8.77
CA LEU A 142 13.55 -1.26 8.33
C LEU A 142 13.98 -0.34 9.47
N THR A 143 15.14 0.30 9.28
CA THR A 143 15.66 1.32 10.20
C THR A 143 15.37 2.71 9.64
N VAL A 144 14.77 3.59 10.44
CA VAL A 144 14.52 4.98 10.05
C VAL A 144 15.86 5.72 9.91
N THR A 145 16.11 6.31 8.73
CA THR A 145 17.30 7.15 8.46
C THR A 145 16.96 8.63 8.46
N MET A 146 15.73 8.99 8.05
CA MET A 146 15.20 10.34 8.24
C MET A 146 13.77 10.25 8.82
N PRO A 147 13.49 10.96 9.92
CA PRO A 147 12.19 10.93 10.57
C PRO A 147 11.11 11.58 9.71
N TYR A 148 9.86 11.43 10.13
CA TYR A 148 8.70 11.92 9.40
C TYR A 148 8.75 13.44 9.13
N ASP A 149 8.72 13.80 7.84
CA ASP A 149 8.54 15.16 7.35
C ASP A 149 7.07 15.36 6.97
N ALA A 150 6.32 16.08 7.81
CA ALA A 150 4.89 16.30 7.61
C ALA A 150 4.57 17.13 6.37
N ALA A 151 5.47 18.01 5.93
CA ALA A 151 5.25 18.83 4.73
C ALA A 151 5.37 18.01 3.44
N LYS A 152 6.14 16.91 3.48
CA LYS A 152 6.35 16.01 2.34
C LYS A 152 5.57 14.70 2.46
N ASP A 153 4.96 14.46 3.62
CA ASP A 153 4.39 13.17 4.01
C ASP A 153 5.38 12.01 3.81
N LEU A 154 6.62 12.16 4.30
CA LEU A 154 7.72 11.27 3.94
C LEU A 154 8.50 10.78 5.17
N ILE A 155 8.82 9.48 5.18
CA ILE A 155 9.81 8.88 6.08
C ILE A 155 10.83 8.17 5.20
N ASN A 156 12.13 8.26 5.51
CA ASN A 156 13.15 7.48 4.80
C ASN A 156 13.80 6.44 5.70
N TYR A 157 14.22 5.35 5.06
CA TYR A 157 14.74 4.17 5.75
C TYR A 157 15.99 3.60 5.09
N SER A 158 16.63 2.67 5.80
CA SER A 158 17.63 1.74 5.30
C SER A 158 17.25 0.31 5.68
N GLY A 159 17.65 -0.65 4.86
CA GLY A 159 17.44 -2.08 5.09
C GLY A 159 17.22 -2.82 3.77
N GLU A 160 16.79 -4.06 3.88
CA GLU A 160 16.57 -4.97 2.76
C GLU A 160 15.07 -5.09 2.43
N GLY A 161 14.77 -5.53 1.21
CA GLY A 161 13.40 -5.78 0.77
C GLY A 161 13.34 -6.65 -0.47
N THR A 162 12.11 -6.90 -0.94
CA THR A 162 11.90 -7.64 -2.19
C THR A 162 11.78 -6.69 -3.36
N PHE A 163 12.48 -6.96 -4.45
CA PHE A 163 12.42 -6.14 -5.66
C PHE A 163 11.58 -6.82 -6.74
N TYR A 164 10.67 -6.05 -7.33
CA TYR A 164 9.82 -6.48 -8.44
C TYR A 164 10.11 -5.64 -9.67
N THR A 165 10.06 -6.27 -10.85
CA THR A 165 10.11 -5.51 -12.12
C THR A 165 8.70 -5.01 -12.46
N ALA A 166 8.54 -3.71 -12.51
CA ALA A 166 7.31 -3.04 -12.91
C ALA A 166 7.35 -2.72 -14.41
N THR A 167 6.33 -3.16 -15.14
CA THR A 167 6.14 -2.93 -16.57
C THR A 167 4.71 -2.45 -16.86
N PRO A 168 4.45 -1.86 -18.05
CA PRO A 168 3.11 -1.39 -18.41
C PRO A 168 2.03 -2.47 -18.29
N GLY A 169 0.87 -2.08 -17.75
CA GLY A 169 -0.28 -2.96 -17.56
C GLY A 169 -0.47 -3.49 -16.14
N THR A 170 0.47 -3.20 -15.22
CA THR A 170 0.30 -3.52 -13.79
C THR A 170 0.38 -2.27 -12.91
N PHE A 171 -0.33 -2.28 -11.79
CA PHE A 171 -0.17 -1.27 -10.73
C PHE A 171 0.13 -1.92 -9.38
N PHE A 172 0.87 -1.19 -8.56
CA PHE A 172 1.24 -1.52 -7.19
C PHE A 172 0.43 -0.64 -6.24
N LEU A 173 0.23 -1.11 -5.01
CA LEU A 173 -0.30 -0.31 -3.91
C LEU A 173 0.71 -0.33 -2.75
N PHE A 174 1.08 0.84 -2.26
CA PHE A 174 1.90 0.99 -1.06
C PHE A 174 1.08 1.72 0.00
N PHE A 175 0.73 1.00 1.06
CA PHE A 175 0.02 1.56 2.22
C PHE A 175 1.02 2.16 3.22
N PRO A 176 0.57 2.90 4.25
CA PRO A 176 1.49 3.49 5.25
C PRO A 176 2.42 2.50 5.96
N ALA A 177 2.05 1.22 6.00
CA ALA A 177 2.88 0.15 6.57
C ALA A 177 3.91 -0.43 5.58
N ASP A 178 3.87 -0.03 4.31
CA ASP A 178 4.71 -0.55 3.23
C ASP A 178 5.73 0.52 2.83
N ALA A 179 6.99 0.29 3.18
CA ALA A 179 8.07 1.03 2.56
C ALA A 179 8.27 0.54 1.13
N HIS A 180 8.54 1.47 0.23
CA HIS A 180 8.84 1.18 -1.17
C HIS A 180 10.08 1.95 -1.63
N MET A 181 10.72 1.45 -2.68
CA MET A 181 11.90 2.05 -3.30
C MET A 181 11.74 2.00 -4.82
N PRO A 182 11.09 3.01 -5.43
CA PRO A 182 10.82 3.02 -6.87
C PRO A 182 12.01 3.57 -7.68
N ASN A 183 11.84 3.64 -9.01
CA ASN A 183 12.75 4.29 -9.96
C ASN A 183 14.12 3.63 -10.10
N ILE A 184 14.23 2.33 -9.86
CA ILE A 184 15.50 1.60 -9.97
C ILE A 184 15.65 1.03 -11.38
N THR A 185 16.85 1.09 -11.93
CA THR A 185 17.15 0.55 -13.25
C THR A 185 17.00 -0.98 -13.31
N THR A 186 16.44 -1.48 -14.42
CA THR A 186 16.49 -2.90 -14.82
C THR A 186 17.76 -3.25 -15.62
N GLY A 187 18.52 -2.23 -16.04
CA GLY A 187 19.69 -2.33 -16.91
C GLY A 187 19.87 -1.05 -17.73
N GLY A 188 20.82 -0.21 -17.30
CA GLY A 188 21.06 1.12 -17.87
C GLY A 188 20.00 2.14 -17.43
N ASN A 189 20.41 3.37 -17.15
CA ASN A 189 19.54 4.42 -16.59
C ASN A 189 18.60 5.02 -17.66
N LYS A 190 17.84 4.15 -18.33
CA LYS A 190 16.86 4.49 -19.35
C LYS A 190 15.67 5.19 -18.69
N PRO A 191 15.02 6.13 -19.39
CA PRO A 191 13.86 6.81 -18.86
C PRO A 191 12.64 5.89 -18.85
N ASP A 192 11.89 5.94 -17.75
CA ASP A 192 10.53 5.42 -17.66
C ASP A 192 9.54 6.59 -17.63
N LYS A 193 8.29 6.31 -17.99
CA LYS A 193 7.15 7.20 -17.73
C LYS A 193 6.24 6.46 -16.78
N LYS A 194 5.87 7.09 -15.66
CA LYS A 194 5.03 6.46 -14.64
C LYS A 194 4.01 7.42 -14.06
N LEU A 195 3.01 6.80 -13.46
CA LEU A 195 1.94 7.44 -12.71
C LEU A 195 2.03 7.01 -11.25
N VAL A 196 1.84 7.97 -10.36
CA VAL A 196 1.53 7.73 -8.94
C VAL A 196 0.24 8.47 -8.62
N ILE A 197 -0.83 7.77 -8.26
CA ILE A 197 -2.01 8.39 -7.66
C ILE A 197 -1.87 8.32 -6.15
N LYS A 198 -1.86 9.48 -5.51
CA LYS A 198 -1.94 9.62 -4.05
C LYS A 198 -3.41 9.57 -3.65
N ILE A 199 -3.78 8.64 -2.77
CA ILE A 199 -5.15 8.45 -2.27
C ILE A 199 -5.12 8.62 -0.75
N ARG A 200 -5.90 9.54 -0.20
CA ARG A 200 -5.92 9.80 1.25
C ARG A 200 -6.25 8.52 2.03
N TYR A 201 -5.37 8.16 2.97
CA TYR A 201 -5.52 7.00 3.84
C TYR A 201 -6.66 7.22 4.85
N ALA A 202 -7.48 6.18 5.06
CA ALA A 202 -8.48 6.15 6.12
C ALA A 202 -7.90 5.46 7.36
N GLU A 203 -7.88 6.15 8.50
CA GLU A 203 -7.51 5.55 9.79
C GLU A 203 -8.60 4.57 10.30
#